data_AF-A0A1M3M0Y8-F1
#
_entry.id   AF-A0A1M3M0Y8-F1
#
_cell.length_a   1.000
_cell.length_b   1.000
_cell.length_c   1.000
_cell.angle_alpha   90.00
_cell.angle_beta   90.00
_cell.angle_gamma   90.00
#
_symmetry.space_group_name_H-M   'P 1'
#
loop_
_entity.id
_entity.type
_entity.pdbx_description
1 polymer ?
#
loop_
_entity_poly.entity_id
_entity_poly.type
_entity_poly.pdbx_seq_one_letter_code
_entity_poly.pdbx_strand_id
1 'polypeptide(L)'
;MSAPKSDTFENKVADLVAVTQQLDVMRIVMLRRLTLADPQSLKWASARQLDLIFTVILSKALERTDPAQVVAASNQHFDPFLPPGPEEQQDKERWLLFDLAKPILDGAAQNAQGTTEAVLDELQADSQDEQPESYSDFGTLFDDTISRYLKRTLSVLSPSGTRPHIPLPFYAAPAFTSCYLHVVRDIILPQLRASRRLKELATSRNWSEAGAASRLIGIIQAGEDNNPILHHWDSRWQASHPDHVAKDKTGKVKPKKDEENPWPLFREDAEKHGYVPPYPADIPMLQRLLRLDGDVLGEAWDHLAHLYEQEFQPKHRHDQGRPGSFRDGLLKFIDELDHHGGDLLTIRAFFEFPKVDRLFIKQLIQMMGRSDKERMMRAPLVINFYNDLPK
;
A
#
# COMPACT_ATOMS: atom_id res chain seq x y z
N MET A 1 -14.99 -2.41 -58.33
CA MET A 1 -13.66 -1.82 -58.13
C MET A 1 -13.68 -1.11 -56.78
N SER A 2 -12.99 -1.67 -55.78
CA SER A 2 -12.90 -1.09 -54.44
C SER A 2 -11.44 -0.76 -54.17
N ALA A 3 -11.13 0.52 -54.07
CA ALA A 3 -9.88 1.09 -53.58
C ALA A 3 -10.25 2.34 -52.74
N PRO A 4 -9.51 2.70 -51.69
CA PRO A 4 -9.23 1.84 -50.55
C PRO A 4 -9.75 2.52 -49.25
N LYS A 5 -10.26 1.75 -48.29
CA LYS A 5 -10.67 2.30 -46.98
C LYS A 5 -9.46 2.76 -46.13
N SER A 6 -8.24 2.31 -46.46
CA SER A 6 -7.01 2.69 -45.75
C SER A 6 -6.67 4.16 -45.90
N ASP A 7 -6.74 4.70 -47.13
CA ASP A 7 -6.33 6.08 -47.40
C ASP A 7 -7.24 7.08 -46.69
N THR A 8 -8.53 6.77 -46.56
CA THR A 8 -9.48 7.62 -45.82
C THR A 8 -9.20 7.60 -44.32
N PHE A 9 -8.82 6.45 -43.75
CA PHE A 9 -8.49 6.34 -42.32
C PHE A 9 -7.20 7.10 -42.01
N GLU A 10 -6.13 6.86 -42.77
CA GLU A 10 -4.82 7.50 -42.54
C GLU A 10 -4.90 9.03 -42.70
N ASN A 11 -5.60 9.52 -43.72
CA ASN A 11 -5.82 10.96 -43.90
C ASN A 11 -6.60 11.57 -42.72
N LYS A 12 -7.62 10.87 -42.20
CA LYS A 12 -8.38 11.35 -41.03
C LYS A 12 -7.58 11.33 -39.73
N VAL A 13 -6.69 10.35 -39.56
CA VAL A 13 -5.75 10.33 -38.43
C VAL A 13 -4.75 11.47 -38.55
N ALA A 14 -4.20 11.72 -39.75
CA ALA A 14 -3.29 12.83 -39.99
C ALA A 14 -3.95 14.19 -39.71
N ASP A 15 -5.19 14.39 -40.15
CA ASP A 15 -5.98 15.59 -39.85
C ASP A 15 -6.16 15.75 -38.32
N LEU A 16 -6.51 14.68 -37.61
CA LEU A 16 -6.72 14.71 -36.16
C LEU A 16 -5.43 15.03 -35.40
N VAL A 17 -4.30 14.46 -35.82
CA VAL A 17 -2.97 14.78 -35.28
C VAL A 17 -2.62 16.25 -35.56
N ALA A 18 -2.83 16.74 -36.77
CA ALA A 18 -2.54 18.12 -37.14
C ALA A 18 -3.36 19.13 -36.31
N VAL A 19 -4.66 18.86 -36.09
CA VAL A 19 -5.52 19.70 -35.26
C VAL A 19 -5.08 19.68 -33.79
N THR A 20 -4.72 18.51 -33.27
CA THR A 20 -4.36 18.34 -31.84
C THR A 20 -2.97 18.87 -31.50
N GLN A 21 -2.07 19.05 -32.47
CA GLN A 21 -0.75 19.65 -32.25
C GLN A 21 -0.81 21.04 -31.61
N GLN A 22 -1.86 21.82 -31.85
CA GLN A 22 -1.96 23.19 -31.29
C GLN A 22 -2.82 23.26 -30.01
N LEU A 23 -3.35 22.13 -29.56
CA LEU A 23 -4.25 22.07 -28.40
C LEU A 23 -3.50 21.75 -27.12
N ASP A 24 -4.02 22.28 -26.00
CA ASP A 24 -3.61 21.87 -24.66
C ASP A 24 -4.26 20.53 -24.27
N VAL A 25 -3.76 19.91 -23.19
CA VAL A 25 -4.21 18.59 -22.73
C VAL A 25 -5.73 18.57 -22.51
N MET A 26 -6.29 19.60 -21.88
CA MET A 26 -7.73 19.70 -21.61
C MET A 26 -8.57 19.71 -22.89
N ARG A 27 -8.19 20.51 -23.88
CA ARG A 27 -8.90 20.58 -25.18
C ARG A 27 -8.78 19.26 -25.95
N ILE A 28 -7.66 18.54 -25.81
CA ILE A 28 -7.51 17.21 -26.42
C ILE A 28 -8.41 16.19 -25.74
N VAL A 29 -8.51 16.19 -24.40
CA VAL A 29 -9.46 15.33 -23.67
C VAL A 29 -10.90 15.66 -24.08
N MET A 30 -11.25 16.93 -24.21
CA MET A 30 -12.57 17.37 -24.69
C MET A 30 -12.84 16.90 -26.12
N LEU A 31 -11.86 17.03 -27.02
CA LEU A 31 -11.96 16.54 -28.39
C LEU A 31 -12.17 15.02 -28.43
N ARG A 32 -11.43 14.27 -27.60
CA ARG A 32 -11.62 12.82 -27.44
C ARG A 32 -13.06 12.48 -27.07
N ARG A 33 -13.66 13.17 -26.10
CA ARG A 33 -15.08 12.96 -25.71
C ARG A 33 -16.01 13.15 -26.90
N LEU A 34 -15.83 14.25 -27.64
CA LEU A 34 -16.67 14.58 -28.78
C LEU A 34 -16.50 13.56 -29.92
N THR A 35 -15.27 13.15 -30.23
CA THR A 35 -14.97 12.19 -31.30
C THR A 35 -15.49 10.79 -30.99
N LEU A 36 -15.41 10.34 -29.74
CA LEU A 36 -15.95 9.03 -29.33
C LEU A 36 -17.49 9.01 -29.30
N ALA A 37 -18.12 10.16 -29.07
CA ALA A 37 -19.58 10.30 -29.09
C ALA A 37 -20.15 10.55 -30.51
N ASP A 38 -19.32 10.98 -31.47
CA ASP A 38 -19.75 11.33 -32.82
C ASP A 38 -19.96 10.10 -33.72
N PRO A 39 -21.20 9.85 -34.20
CA PRO A 39 -21.48 8.74 -35.11
C PRO A 39 -20.75 8.82 -36.44
N GLN A 40 -20.36 10.01 -36.93
CA GLN A 40 -19.60 10.14 -38.18
C GLN A 40 -18.16 9.67 -38.01
N SER A 41 -17.55 9.99 -36.87
CA SER A 41 -16.22 9.50 -36.48
C SER A 41 -16.17 7.97 -36.40
N LEU A 42 -17.23 7.36 -35.86
CA LEU A 42 -17.35 5.90 -35.75
C LEU A 42 -17.56 5.18 -37.10
N LYS A 43 -17.85 5.89 -38.20
CA LYS A 43 -17.97 5.28 -39.53
C LYS A 43 -16.62 4.90 -40.13
N TRP A 44 -15.54 5.59 -39.73
CA TRP A 44 -14.21 5.39 -40.30
C TRP A 44 -13.22 4.80 -39.30
N ALA A 45 -13.46 4.90 -37.99
CA ALA A 45 -12.64 4.26 -36.96
C ALA A 45 -13.50 3.65 -35.85
N SER A 46 -13.12 2.47 -35.34
CA SER A 46 -13.75 1.91 -34.14
C SER A 46 -13.38 2.70 -32.88
N ALA A 47 -14.22 2.63 -31.84
CA ALA A 47 -13.94 3.27 -30.55
C ALA A 47 -12.56 2.89 -29.99
N ARG A 48 -12.16 1.61 -30.11
CA ARG A 48 -10.84 1.12 -29.66
C ARG A 48 -9.68 1.72 -30.46
N GLN A 49 -9.85 1.94 -31.77
CA GLN A 49 -8.84 2.59 -32.60
C GLN A 49 -8.71 4.07 -32.24
N LEU A 50 -9.85 4.77 -32.05
CA LEU A 50 -9.85 6.16 -31.62
C LEU A 50 -9.21 6.33 -30.24
N ASP A 51 -9.50 5.43 -29.29
CA ASP A 51 -8.87 5.42 -27.98
C ASP A 51 -7.35 5.33 -28.09
N LEU A 52 -6.83 4.37 -28.87
CA LEU A 52 -5.40 4.22 -29.09
C LEU A 52 -4.76 5.49 -29.69
N ILE A 53 -5.42 6.09 -30.69
CA ILE A 53 -4.95 7.32 -31.33
C ILE A 53 -4.87 8.46 -30.30
N PHE A 54 -5.93 8.66 -29.51
CA PHE A 54 -5.94 9.71 -28.49
C PHE A 54 -4.97 9.44 -27.35
N THR A 55 -4.71 8.18 -26.97
CA THR A 55 -3.67 7.84 -26.00
C THR A 55 -2.30 8.33 -26.46
N VAL A 56 -1.95 8.11 -27.73
CA VAL A 56 -0.68 8.58 -28.31
C VAL A 56 -0.63 10.11 -28.38
N ILE A 57 -1.71 10.75 -28.82
CA ILE A 57 -1.81 12.22 -28.91
C ILE A 57 -1.67 12.85 -27.51
N LEU A 58 -2.38 12.32 -26.51
CA LEU A 58 -2.33 12.82 -25.14
C LEU A 58 -0.95 12.63 -24.50
N SER A 59 -0.31 11.48 -24.72
CA SER A 59 1.07 11.24 -24.27
C SER A 59 2.02 12.29 -24.86
N LYS A 60 1.93 12.56 -26.17
CA LYS A 60 2.75 13.59 -26.82
C LYS A 60 2.40 15.02 -26.40
N ALA A 61 1.15 15.28 -26.05
CA ALA A 61 0.75 16.56 -25.49
C ALA A 61 1.33 16.78 -24.10
N LEU A 62 1.30 15.76 -23.24
CA LEU A 62 1.91 15.80 -21.91
C LEU A 62 3.43 16.00 -21.97
N GLU A 63 4.13 15.33 -22.90
CA GLU A 63 5.57 15.56 -23.14
C GLU A 63 5.91 17.00 -23.54
N ARG A 64 4.96 17.72 -24.16
CA ARG A 64 5.12 19.12 -24.56
C ARG A 64 4.73 20.11 -23.47
N THR A 65 3.93 19.69 -22.50
CA THR A 65 3.57 20.50 -21.35
C THR A 65 4.79 20.65 -20.44
N ASP A 66 4.94 21.82 -19.84
CA ASP A 66 6.01 22.07 -18.87
C ASP A 66 5.95 21.00 -17.75
N PRO A 67 7.04 20.24 -17.49
CA PRO A 67 7.09 19.23 -16.45
C PRO A 67 6.64 19.75 -15.08
N ALA A 68 6.92 21.03 -14.75
CA ALA A 68 6.47 21.64 -13.51
C ALA A 68 4.94 21.74 -13.44
N GLN A 69 4.28 22.02 -14.56
CA GLN A 69 2.82 22.04 -14.67
C GLN A 69 2.23 20.64 -14.60
N VAL A 70 2.90 19.63 -15.18
CA VAL A 70 2.47 18.22 -15.09
C VAL A 70 2.56 17.72 -13.64
N VAL A 71 3.63 18.07 -12.92
CA VAL A 71 3.77 17.76 -11.48
C VAL A 71 2.71 18.50 -10.65
N ALA A 72 2.52 19.80 -10.89
CA ALA A 72 1.50 20.58 -10.18
C ALA A 72 0.08 20.06 -10.45
N ALA A 73 -0.21 19.68 -11.69
CA ALA A 73 -1.48 19.05 -12.06
C ALA A 73 -1.62 17.66 -11.42
N SER A 74 -0.56 16.86 -11.36
CA SER A 74 -0.56 15.56 -10.66
C SER A 74 -0.92 15.71 -9.17
N ASN A 75 -0.42 16.75 -8.51
CA ASN A 75 -0.77 17.08 -7.11
C ASN A 75 -2.24 17.50 -6.94
N GLN A 76 -2.91 17.89 -8.02
CA GLN A 76 -4.33 18.24 -8.07
C GLN A 76 -5.13 17.20 -8.85
N HIS A 77 -4.67 15.94 -8.87
CA HIS A 77 -5.35 14.84 -9.55
C HIS A 77 -5.71 15.09 -11.03
N PHE A 78 -4.86 15.87 -11.72
CA PHE A 78 -5.06 16.34 -13.08
C PHE A 78 -6.37 17.11 -13.31
N ASP A 79 -7.09 17.52 -12.27
CA ASP A 79 -8.32 18.31 -12.39
C ASP A 79 -8.16 19.56 -13.27
N PRO A 80 -7.02 20.30 -13.24
CA PRO A 80 -6.81 21.42 -14.16
C PRO A 80 -6.78 21.03 -15.65
N PHE A 81 -6.53 19.76 -15.97
CA PHE A 81 -6.52 19.23 -17.34
C PHE A 81 -7.81 18.51 -17.71
N LEU A 82 -8.78 18.39 -16.80
CA LEU A 82 -10.03 17.71 -17.07
C LEU A 82 -11.12 18.69 -17.52
N PRO A 83 -11.81 18.43 -18.64
CA PRO A 83 -12.97 19.22 -19.02
C PRO A 83 -14.16 18.91 -18.09
N PRO A 84 -15.06 19.88 -17.87
CA PRO A 84 -16.25 19.68 -17.05
C PRO A 84 -17.12 18.57 -17.63
N GLY A 85 -17.70 17.72 -16.78
CA GLY A 85 -18.54 16.61 -17.22
C GLY A 85 -19.01 15.71 -16.08
N PRO A 86 -19.68 14.59 -16.40
CA PRO A 86 -20.07 13.59 -15.42
C PRO A 86 -18.85 13.02 -14.68
N GLU A 87 -18.98 12.83 -13.37
CA GLU A 87 -17.91 12.36 -12.47
C GLU A 87 -17.29 11.03 -12.93
N GLU A 88 -18.11 10.07 -13.37
CA GLU A 88 -17.63 8.77 -13.87
C GLU A 88 -16.76 8.88 -15.12
N GLN A 89 -16.98 9.89 -15.95
CA GLN A 89 -16.18 10.13 -17.15
C GLN A 89 -14.90 10.88 -16.81
N GLN A 90 -14.97 11.85 -15.90
CA GLN A 90 -13.81 12.56 -15.38
C GLN A 90 -12.85 11.60 -14.69
N ASP A 91 -13.34 10.66 -13.89
CA ASP A 91 -12.49 9.69 -13.19
C ASP A 91 -11.73 8.79 -14.19
N LYS A 92 -12.38 8.28 -15.24
CA LYS A 92 -11.69 7.50 -16.29
C LYS A 92 -10.61 8.29 -17.01
N GLU A 93 -10.85 9.56 -17.28
CA GLU A 93 -9.90 10.44 -17.96
C GLU A 93 -8.76 10.86 -17.04
N ARG A 94 -9.05 11.04 -15.76
CA ARG A 94 -8.06 11.23 -14.69
C ARG A 94 -7.08 10.06 -14.67
N TRP A 95 -7.59 8.84 -14.59
CA TRP A 95 -6.75 7.62 -14.63
C TRP A 95 -5.93 7.51 -15.93
N LEU A 96 -6.53 7.84 -17.08
CA LEU A 96 -5.80 7.86 -18.35
C LEU A 96 -4.64 8.87 -18.34
N LEU A 97 -4.86 10.10 -17.87
CA LEU A 97 -3.81 11.12 -17.78
C LEU A 97 -2.72 10.70 -16.80
N PHE A 98 -3.08 10.04 -15.70
CA PHE A 98 -2.12 9.47 -14.76
C PHE A 98 -1.20 8.43 -15.41
N ASP A 99 -1.79 7.43 -16.08
CA ASP A 99 -1.02 6.37 -16.75
C ASP A 99 -0.05 6.94 -17.79
N LEU A 100 -0.47 7.98 -18.52
CA LEU A 100 0.33 8.62 -19.55
C LEU A 100 1.41 9.57 -18.99
N ALA A 101 1.17 10.17 -17.82
CA ALA A 101 2.13 11.07 -17.19
C ALA A 101 3.21 10.33 -16.38
N LYS A 102 2.98 9.05 -16.03
CA LYS A 102 3.89 8.24 -15.21
C LYS A 102 5.38 8.31 -15.66
N PRO A 103 5.73 8.14 -16.95
CA PRO A 103 7.13 8.22 -17.38
C PRO A 103 7.78 9.60 -17.14
N ILE A 104 6.99 10.67 -17.21
CA ILE A 104 7.45 12.05 -17.00
C ILE A 104 7.67 12.30 -15.50
N LEU A 105 6.75 11.80 -14.67
CA LEU A 105 6.84 11.90 -13.21
C LEU A 105 7.99 11.06 -12.64
N ASP A 106 8.19 9.85 -13.16
CA ASP A 106 9.31 8.96 -12.77
C ASP A 106 10.67 9.58 -13.15
N GLY A 107 10.77 10.23 -14.32
CA GLY A 107 11.97 10.97 -14.74
C GLY A 107 12.26 12.21 -13.89
N ALA A 108 11.22 12.86 -13.34
CA ALA A 108 11.38 13.95 -12.38
C ALA A 108 11.83 13.44 -11.00
N ALA A 109 11.35 12.27 -10.57
CA ALA A 109 11.76 11.61 -9.33
C ALA A 109 13.22 11.14 -9.35
N GLN A 110 13.72 10.63 -10.49
CA GLN A 110 15.12 10.20 -10.63
C GLN A 110 16.14 11.34 -10.50
N ASN A 111 15.79 12.58 -10.89
CA ASN A 111 16.65 13.75 -10.65
C ASN A 111 16.67 14.21 -9.18
N ALA A 112 15.74 13.71 -8.35
CA ALA A 112 15.71 13.93 -6.90
C ALA A 112 16.28 12.75 -6.10
N GLN A 113 16.42 11.56 -6.70
CA GLN A 113 16.84 10.31 -6.05
C GLN A 113 18.29 9.94 -6.38
N GLY A 114 19.23 10.74 -5.91
CA GLY A 114 20.65 10.37 -5.86
C GLY A 114 21.00 9.47 -4.67
N THR A 115 20.16 8.51 -4.27
CA THR A 115 20.42 7.60 -3.11
C THR A 115 19.62 6.27 -3.15
N THR A 116 19.43 5.63 -4.30
CA THR A 116 18.81 4.28 -4.37
C THR A 116 19.81 3.12 -4.28
N GLU A 117 21.11 3.41 -4.35
CA GLU A 117 22.17 2.39 -4.26
C GLU A 117 22.28 1.80 -2.83
N ALA A 118 21.98 2.59 -1.80
CA ALA A 118 22.04 2.14 -0.40
C ALA A 118 20.93 1.16 0.00
N VAL A 119 19.78 1.15 -0.69
CA VAL A 119 18.64 0.26 -0.38
C VAL A 119 18.80 -1.11 -1.05
N LEU A 120 19.44 -1.16 -2.23
CA LEU A 120 19.74 -2.42 -2.89
C LEU A 120 20.86 -3.19 -2.19
N ASP A 121 21.86 -2.49 -1.64
CA ASP A 121 22.93 -3.12 -0.85
C ASP A 121 22.40 -3.71 0.49
N GLU A 122 21.38 -3.11 1.11
CA GLU A 122 20.71 -3.68 2.30
C GLU A 122 19.86 -4.92 1.95
N LEU A 123 19.30 -5.00 0.74
CA LEU A 123 18.49 -6.15 0.31
C LEU A 123 19.33 -7.34 -0.18
N GLN A 124 20.55 -7.10 -0.70
CA GLN A 124 21.45 -8.18 -1.12
C GLN A 124 22.23 -8.81 0.04
N ALA A 125 22.47 -8.07 1.13
CA ALA A 125 23.12 -8.59 2.33
C ALA A 125 22.27 -9.64 3.09
N ASP A 126 20.94 -9.64 2.92
CA ASP A 126 19.99 -10.51 3.62
C ASP A 126 19.88 -11.95 3.04
N SER A 127 20.65 -12.28 1.99
CA SER A 127 20.75 -13.67 1.49
C SER A 127 21.61 -14.59 2.37
N GLN A 128 21.97 -14.13 3.59
CA GLN A 128 22.72 -14.89 4.61
C GLN A 128 21.84 -15.44 5.76
N ASP A 129 20.51 -15.30 5.70
CA ASP A 129 19.57 -15.61 6.80
C ASP A 129 19.35 -17.12 7.13
N GLU A 130 20.21 -18.03 6.68
CA GLU A 130 20.12 -19.47 7.00
C GLU A 130 21.12 -19.97 8.06
N GLN A 131 21.88 -19.08 8.73
CA GLN A 131 22.71 -19.52 9.86
C GLN A 131 21.96 -19.41 11.19
N PRO A 132 21.92 -20.47 12.02
CA PRO A 132 21.40 -20.38 13.37
C PRO A 132 22.30 -19.46 14.20
N GLU A 133 21.90 -18.20 14.34
CA GLU A 133 22.59 -17.27 15.24
C GLU A 133 22.51 -17.80 16.66
N SER A 134 23.68 -18.08 17.23
CA SER A 134 23.81 -18.39 18.65
C SER A 134 23.78 -17.08 19.42
N TYR A 135 22.72 -16.84 20.17
CA TYR A 135 22.60 -15.66 21.03
C TYR A 135 23.24 -15.94 22.40
N SER A 136 24.05 -15.00 22.89
CA SER A 136 24.71 -15.09 24.19
C SER A 136 23.80 -14.71 25.37
N ASP A 137 22.76 -13.92 25.13
CA ASP A 137 21.83 -13.45 26.16
C ASP A 137 20.39 -13.33 25.64
N PHE A 138 19.43 -13.44 26.56
CA PHE A 138 18.00 -13.35 26.24
C PHE A 138 17.59 -11.98 25.70
N GLY A 139 18.23 -10.90 26.14
CA GLY A 139 17.86 -9.54 25.73
C GLY A 139 18.08 -9.34 24.24
N THR A 140 19.27 -9.70 23.76
CA THR A 140 19.62 -9.65 22.34
C THR A 140 18.74 -10.58 21.51
N LEU A 141 18.57 -11.84 21.93
CA LEU A 141 17.66 -12.79 21.26
C LEU A 141 16.26 -12.21 21.11
N PHE A 142 15.69 -11.69 22.21
CA PHE A 142 14.33 -11.18 22.25
C PHE A 142 14.14 -10.02 21.29
N ASP A 143 15.09 -9.08 21.28
CA ASP A 143 15.02 -7.88 20.45
C ASP A 143 15.17 -8.20 18.97
N ASP A 144 16.16 -9.01 18.62
CA ASP A 144 16.41 -9.37 17.23
C ASP A 144 15.31 -10.28 16.69
N THR A 145 14.80 -11.23 17.48
CA THR A 145 13.69 -12.09 17.07
C THR A 145 12.43 -11.28 16.79
N ILE A 146 12.03 -10.38 17.68
CA ILE A 146 10.84 -9.53 17.46
C ILE A 146 11.07 -8.58 16.28
N SER A 147 12.27 -8.00 16.16
CA SER A 147 12.59 -7.09 15.05
C SER A 147 12.52 -7.79 13.70
N ARG A 148 13.14 -8.97 13.56
CA ARG A 148 13.09 -9.77 12.32
C ARG A 148 11.68 -10.21 11.99
N TYR A 149 10.93 -10.65 12.99
CA TYR A 149 9.54 -11.03 12.83
C TYR A 149 8.69 -9.88 12.28
N LEU A 150 8.78 -8.70 12.91
CA LEU A 150 8.08 -7.49 12.43
C LEU A 150 8.55 -7.04 11.04
N LYS A 151 9.86 -7.11 10.76
CA LYS A 151 10.43 -6.80 9.44
C LYS A 151 9.80 -7.70 8.38
N ARG A 152 9.75 -9.01 8.61
CA ARG A 152 9.16 -9.99 7.70
C ARG A 152 7.67 -9.69 7.46
N THR A 153 6.90 -9.48 8.53
CA THR A 153 5.48 -9.12 8.43
C THR A 153 5.26 -7.84 7.62
N LEU A 154 5.99 -6.76 7.90
CA LEU A 154 5.85 -5.49 7.18
C LEU A 154 6.33 -5.57 5.73
N SER A 155 7.34 -6.40 5.43
CA SER A 155 7.79 -6.63 4.06
C SER A 155 6.67 -7.23 3.18
N VAL A 156 5.87 -8.13 3.74
CA VAL A 156 4.72 -8.73 3.06
C VAL A 156 3.57 -7.74 2.90
N LEU A 157 3.48 -6.68 3.71
CA LEU A 157 2.45 -5.65 3.54
C LEU A 157 2.87 -4.56 2.55
N SER A 158 4.16 -4.46 2.24
CA SER A 158 4.71 -3.45 1.36
C SER A 158 4.42 -3.80 -0.11
N PRO A 159 3.72 -2.93 -0.86
CA PRO A 159 3.58 -3.10 -2.30
C PRO A 159 4.88 -2.70 -3.02
N SER A 160 5.14 -3.35 -4.15
CA SER A 160 6.14 -2.93 -5.13
C SER A 160 5.58 -1.85 -6.06
N GLY A 161 4.26 -1.85 -6.24
CA GLY A 161 3.54 -0.81 -6.98
C GLY A 161 3.35 0.46 -6.16
N THR A 162 3.41 1.61 -6.83
CA THR A 162 3.06 2.90 -6.23
C THR A 162 1.93 3.56 -7.02
N ARG A 163 1.02 4.21 -6.30
CA ARG A 163 0.07 5.17 -6.87
C ARG A 163 0.53 6.57 -6.43
N PRO A 164 1.25 7.32 -7.28
CA PRO A 164 1.99 8.52 -6.87
C PRO A 164 1.16 9.59 -6.14
N HIS A 165 -0.16 9.60 -6.35
CA HIS A 165 -1.11 10.58 -5.84
C HIS A 165 -1.91 10.11 -4.62
N ILE A 166 -1.70 8.87 -4.16
CA ILE A 166 -2.34 8.34 -2.95
C ILE A 166 -1.21 7.95 -2.02
N PRO A 167 -0.98 8.71 -0.93
CA PRO A 167 0.08 8.37 0.00
C PRO A 167 -0.20 6.99 0.60
N LEU A 168 0.86 6.17 0.72
CA LEU A 168 0.74 4.87 1.35
C LEU A 168 0.33 5.06 2.82
N PRO A 169 -0.58 4.23 3.36
CA PRO A 169 -0.72 4.15 4.81
C PRO A 169 0.59 3.60 5.41
N PHE A 170 0.96 4.04 6.62
CA PHE A 170 2.25 3.70 7.22
C PHE A 170 2.59 2.20 7.19
N TYR A 171 1.64 1.32 7.48
CA TYR A 171 1.87 -0.13 7.54
C TYR A 171 2.17 -0.77 6.18
N ALA A 172 1.89 -0.07 5.07
CA ALA A 172 2.22 -0.48 3.72
C ALA A 172 3.41 0.29 3.14
N ALA A 173 3.96 1.27 3.87
CA ALA A 173 5.09 2.06 3.40
C ALA A 173 6.42 1.33 3.68
N PRO A 174 7.27 1.07 2.68
CA PRO A 174 8.54 0.37 2.93
C PRO A 174 9.43 1.09 3.95
N ALA A 175 9.54 2.42 3.85
CA ALA A 175 10.36 3.26 4.74
C ALA A 175 9.92 3.20 6.20
N PHE A 176 8.61 3.04 6.45
CA PHE A 176 8.06 2.92 7.81
C PHE A 176 8.66 1.74 8.57
N THR A 177 9.05 0.66 7.88
CA THR A 177 9.62 -0.54 8.53
C THR A 177 10.82 -0.17 9.39
N SER A 178 11.80 0.55 8.83
CA SER A 178 13.01 0.92 9.56
C SER A 178 12.71 1.87 10.73
N CYS A 179 11.83 2.86 10.52
CA CYS A 179 11.38 3.77 11.57
C CYS A 179 10.67 3.02 12.72
N TYR A 180 9.76 2.10 12.37
CA TYR A 180 9.01 1.30 13.33
C TYR A 180 9.92 0.38 14.14
N LEU A 181 10.87 -0.29 13.51
CA LEU A 181 11.85 -1.13 14.20
C LEU A 181 12.73 -0.32 15.15
N HIS A 182 13.15 0.88 14.76
CA HIS A 182 13.88 1.79 15.64
C HIS A 182 13.05 2.16 16.88
N VAL A 183 11.80 2.60 16.68
CA VAL A 183 10.87 2.90 17.80
C VAL A 183 10.66 1.68 18.70
N VAL A 184 10.47 0.50 18.11
CA VAL A 184 10.26 -0.73 18.86
C VAL A 184 11.49 -1.07 19.69
N ARG A 185 12.69 -1.07 19.11
CA ARG A 185 13.94 -1.43 19.80
C ARG A 185 14.33 -0.45 20.90
N ASP A 186 14.11 0.86 20.69
CA ASP A 186 14.65 1.87 21.59
C ASP A 186 13.63 2.34 22.64
N ILE A 187 12.33 2.29 22.31
CA ILE A 187 11.27 2.79 23.21
C ILE A 187 10.48 1.62 23.81
N ILE A 188 10.05 0.66 23.00
CA ILE A 188 9.06 -0.36 23.42
C ILE A 188 9.73 -1.54 24.14
N LEU A 189 10.66 -2.22 23.46
CA LEU A 189 11.25 -3.47 23.95
C LEU A 189 12.01 -3.32 25.29
N PRO A 190 12.78 -2.25 25.55
CA PRO A 190 13.49 -2.10 26.82
C PRO A 190 12.52 -2.09 28.01
N GLN A 191 11.35 -1.47 27.83
CA GLN A 191 10.30 -1.40 28.84
C GLN A 191 9.53 -2.72 29.01
N LEU A 192 9.47 -3.55 27.97
CA LEU A 192 8.96 -4.93 28.03
C LEU A 192 9.91 -5.79 28.85
N ARG A 193 11.21 -5.80 28.51
CA ARG A 193 12.24 -6.59 29.20
C ARG A 193 12.42 -6.18 30.66
N ALA A 194 12.19 -4.91 31.00
CA ALA A 194 12.23 -4.43 32.38
C ALA A 194 11.12 -5.03 33.26
N SER A 195 10.03 -5.55 32.66
CA SER A 195 8.90 -6.11 33.41
C SER A 195 9.27 -7.38 34.16
N ARG A 196 8.63 -7.59 35.31
CA ARG A 196 8.88 -8.76 36.15
C ARG A 196 8.57 -10.08 35.41
N ARG A 197 7.45 -10.13 34.69
CA ARG A 197 7.04 -11.35 33.96
C ARG A 197 8.00 -11.71 32.83
N LEU A 198 8.57 -10.73 32.12
CA LEU A 198 9.58 -11.00 31.09
C LEU A 198 10.91 -11.43 31.70
N LYS A 199 11.29 -10.89 32.87
CA LYS A 199 12.46 -11.38 33.61
C LYS A 199 12.28 -12.82 34.09
N GLU A 200 11.09 -13.16 34.58
CA GLU A 200 10.74 -14.55 34.95
C GLU A 200 10.79 -15.47 33.72
N LEU A 201 10.24 -15.03 32.57
CA LEU A 201 10.33 -15.75 31.30
C LEU A 201 11.79 -15.96 30.87
N ALA A 202 12.63 -14.92 30.96
CA ALA A 202 14.06 -14.98 30.65
C ALA A 202 14.81 -16.02 31.50
N THR A 203 14.44 -16.17 32.77
CA THR A 203 15.06 -17.16 33.68
C THR A 203 14.44 -18.55 33.62
N SER A 204 13.21 -18.67 33.12
CA SER A 204 12.45 -19.92 33.16
C SER A 204 12.96 -21.00 32.19
N ARG A 205 13.77 -20.62 31.20
CA ARG A 205 14.18 -21.48 30.08
C ARG A 205 15.61 -21.16 29.64
N ASN A 206 16.21 -22.11 28.93
CA ASN A 206 17.48 -21.89 28.27
C ASN A 206 17.26 -21.25 26.88
N TRP A 207 17.59 -19.97 26.77
CA TRP A 207 17.39 -19.18 25.55
C TRP A 207 18.58 -19.23 24.59
N SER A 208 19.69 -19.88 24.95
CA SER A 208 20.85 -20.06 24.05
C SER A 208 20.72 -21.30 23.16
N GLU A 209 19.65 -22.07 23.28
CA GLU A 209 19.41 -23.28 22.48
C GLU A 209 18.90 -22.96 21.08
N ALA A 210 19.22 -23.85 20.13
CA ALA A 210 18.62 -23.82 18.80
C ALA A 210 17.08 -23.82 18.86
N GLY A 211 16.45 -23.01 18.03
CA GLY A 211 14.98 -22.86 17.99
C GLY A 211 14.40 -21.96 19.10
N ALA A 212 15.23 -21.30 19.92
CA ALA A 212 14.75 -20.35 20.92
C ALA A 212 13.91 -19.20 20.31
N ALA A 213 14.34 -18.66 19.16
CA ALA A 213 13.59 -17.64 18.41
C ALA A 213 12.20 -18.14 17.99
N SER A 214 12.12 -19.30 17.34
CA SER A 214 10.83 -19.90 16.91
C SER A 214 9.92 -20.18 18.10
N ARG A 215 10.47 -20.63 19.24
CA ARG A 215 9.69 -20.81 20.47
C ARG A 215 9.15 -19.48 21.00
N LEU A 216 9.92 -18.40 20.94
CA LEU A 216 9.47 -17.07 21.35
C LEU A 216 8.29 -16.59 20.50
N ILE A 217 8.39 -16.74 19.18
CA ILE A 217 7.30 -16.42 18.26
C ILE A 217 6.09 -17.33 18.50
N GLY A 218 6.31 -18.62 18.74
CA GLY A 218 5.23 -19.55 19.11
C GLY A 218 4.46 -19.12 20.37
N ILE A 219 5.15 -18.55 21.38
CA ILE A 219 4.47 -17.97 22.56
C ILE A 219 3.59 -16.80 22.15
N ILE A 220 4.09 -15.90 21.29
CA ILE A 220 3.33 -14.74 20.80
C ILE A 220 2.08 -15.22 20.04
N GLN A 221 2.25 -16.15 19.11
CA GLN A 221 1.19 -16.66 18.22
C GLN A 221 0.16 -17.54 18.93
N ALA A 222 0.52 -18.22 20.01
CA ALA A 222 -0.44 -18.99 20.80
C ALA A 222 -1.56 -18.12 21.41
N GLY A 223 -1.34 -16.80 21.55
CA GLY A 223 -2.39 -15.84 21.89
C GLY A 223 -3.08 -16.07 23.25
N GLU A 224 -2.48 -16.85 24.15
CA GLU A 224 -3.09 -17.22 25.43
C GLU A 224 -3.49 -15.99 26.28
N ASP A 225 -4.59 -16.10 27.04
CA ASP A 225 -5.16 -15.02 27.89
C ASP A 225 -4.15 -14.41 28.90
N ASN A 226 -3.05 -15.10 29.18
CA ASN A 226 -2.00 -14.66 30.09
C ASN A 226 -0.64 -14.46 29.41
N ASN A 227 -0.60 -14.24 28.09
CA ASN A 227 0.62 -14.01 27.35
C ASN A 227 1.37 -12.77 27.87
N PRO A 228 2.54 -12.95 28.54
CA PRO A 228 3.23 -11.83 29.17
C PRO A 228 3.82 -10.87 28.15
N ILE A 229 4.14 -11.34 26.93
CA ILE A 229 4.70 -10.51 25.86
C ILE A 229 3.60 -9.60 25.32
N LEU A 230 2.48 -10.17 24.88
CA LEU A 230 1.37 -9.41 24.28
C LEU A 230 0.72 -8.44 25.27
N HIS A 231 0.52 -8.86 26.53
CA HIS A 231 -0.02 -7.97 27.55
C HIS A 231 0.86 -6.72 27.76
N HIS A 232 2.18 -6.91 27.88
CA HIS A 232 3.09 -5.79 28.06
C HIS A 232 3.27 -4.97 26.77
N TRP A 233 3.29 -5.62 25.61
CA TRP A 233 3.28 -4.96 24.31
C TRP A 233 2.11 -3.98 24.18
N ASP A 234 0.89 -4.45 24.44
CA ASP A 234 -0.30 -3.62 24.34
C ASP A 234 -0.26 -2.47 25.35
N SER A 235 0.09 -2.79 26.61
CA SER A 235 0.19 -1.80 27.67
C SER A 235 1.20 -0.70 27.34
N ARG A 236 2.31 -1.01 26.65
CA ARG A 236 3.29 0.01 26.25
C ARG A 236 2.78 0.91 25.14
N TRP A 237 2.17 0.35 24.11
CA TRP A 237 1.55 1.18 23.08
C TRP A 237 0.45 2.08 23.64
N GLN A 238 -0.39 1.57 24.56
CA GLN A 238 -1.38 2.40 25.24
C GLN A 238 -0.75 3.50 26.10
N ALA A 239 0.40 3.23 26.73
CA ALA A 239 1.12 4.24 27.48
C ALA A 239 1.64 5.38 26.60
N SER A 240 1.89 5.14 25.31
CA SER A 240 2.27 6.16 24.33
C SER A 240 1.12 7.08 23.95
N HIS A 241 -0.15 6.74 24.22
CA HIS A 241 -1.28 7.63 23.94
C HIS A 241 -1.17 8.94 24.74
N PRO A 242 -1.36 10.13 24.15
CA PRO A 242 -1.19 11.42 24.85
C PRO A 242 -1.97 11.52 26.16
N ASP A 243 -3.22 11.06 26.16
CA ASP A 243 -4.12 11.09 27.32
C ASP A 243 -3.79 10.06 28.42
N HIS A 244 -2.82 9.16 28.18
CA HIS A 244 -2.43 8.18 29.18
C HIS A 244 -1.65 8.83 30.33
N VAL A 245 -2.25 8.80 31.53
CA VAL A 245 -1.66 9.33 32.76
C VAL A 245 -0.99 8.20 33.55
N ALA A 246 0.34 8.14 33.49
CA ALA A 246 1.12 7.24 34.33
C ALA A 246 1.14 7.74 35.77
N LYS A 247 0.83 6.86 36.73
CA LYS A 247 0.97 7.15 38.17
C LYS A 247 2.16 6.38 38.74
N ASP A 248 2.90 7.03 39.63
CA ASP A 248 3.96 6.37 40.39
C ASP A 248 3.40 5.53 41.56
N LYS A 249 4.28 4.86 42.30
CA LYS A 249 3.90 4.05 43.48
C LYS A 249 3.22 4.87 44.59
N THR A 250 3.34 6.19 44.56
CA THR A 250 2.72 7.13 45.50
C THR A 250 1.40 7.71 44.99
N GLY A 251 0.95 7.27 43.80
CA GLY A 251 -0.27 7.75 43.16
C GLY A 251 -0.12 9.10 42.46
N LYS A 252 1.09 9.69 42.44
CA LYS A 252 1.36 10.96 41.77
C LYS A 252 1.54 10.75 40.27
N VAL A 253 1.12 11.73 39.48
CA VAL A 253 1.33 11.72 38.03
C VAL A 253 2.83 11.77 37.75
N LYS A 254 3.33 10.75 37.07
CA LYS A 254 4.71 10.73 36.59
C LYS A 254 4.73 11.49 35.25
N PRO A 255 5.53 12.56 35.11
CA PRO A 255 5.69 13.22 33.84
C PRO A 255 6.28 12.23 32.82
N LYS A 256 5.70 12.20 31.62
CA LYS A 256 6.26 11.44 30.50
C LYS A 256 7.58 12.07 30.10
N LYS A 257 8.58 11.23 29.82
CA LYS A 257 9.84 11.69 29.23
C LYS A 257 9.62 11.92 27.74
N ASP A 258 10.12 13.03 27.22
CA ASP A 258 10.00 13.34 25.79
C ASP A 258 10.70 12.29 24.92
N GLU A 259 11.78 11.69 25.41
CA GLU A 259 12.52 10.58 24.76
C GLU A 259 11.69 9.29 24.60
N GLU A 260 10.61 9.12 25.38
CA GLU A 260 9.73 7.95 25.30
C GLU A 260 8.53 8.18 24.35
N ASN A 261 8.48 9.33 23.67
CA ASN A 261 7.39 9.69 22.78
C ASN A 261 7.70 9.29 21.32
N PRO A 262 7.00 8.29 20.75
CA PRO A 262 7.30 7.82 19.39
C PRO A 262 6.70 8.72 18.29
N TRP A 263 5.73 9.58 18.60
CA TRP A 263 4.96 10.32 17.59
C TRP A 263 5.77 11.32 16.75
N PRO A 264 6.76 12.06 17.31
CA PRO A 264 7.63 12.91 16.50
C PRO A 264 8.42 12.11 15.46
N LEU A 265 9.03 10.99 15.87
CA LEU A 265 9.82 10.12 14.99
C LEU A 265 9.01 9.65 13.78
N PHE A 266 7.77 9.21 14.02
CA PHE A 266 6.88 8.77 12.94
C PHE A 266 6.50 9.89 11.97
N ARG A 267 6.26 11.11 12.46
CA ARG A 267 5.91 12.25 11.60
C ARG A 267 7.09 12.71 10.76
N GLU A 268 8.27 12.80 11.37
CA GLU A 268 9.50 13.18 10.67
C GLU A 268 9.85 12.18 9.57
N ASP A 269 9.74 10.88 9.85
CA ASP A 269 9.97 9.84 8.85
C ASP A 269 8.95 9.87 7.71
N ALA A 270 7.67 10.07 8.04
CA ALA A 270 6.60 10.16 7.05
C ALA A 270 6.71 11.40 6.16
N GLU A 271 7.08 12.55 6.72
CA GLU A 271 7.35 13.77 5.95
C GLU A 271 8.52 13.58 4.98
N LYS A 272 9.56 12.89 5.43
CA LYS A 272 10.75 12.60 4.61
C LYS A 272 10.46 11.63 3.47
N HIS A 273 9.60 10.63 3.68
CA HIS A 273 9.40 9.53 2.73
C HIS A 273 8.04 9.51 2.02
N GLY A 274 7.14 10.45 2.33
CA GLY A 274 5.91 10.68 1.57
C GLY A 274 4.77 9.68 1.82
N TYR A 275 4.60 9.20 3.06
CA TYR A 275 3.51 8.30 3.46
C TYR A 275 2.65 8.92 4.58
N VAL A 276 1.47 8.34 4.88
CA VAL A 276 0.61 8.81 5.98
C VAL A 276 1.14 8.26 7.31
N PRO A 277 1.62 9.10 8.26
CA PRO A 277 2.17 8.61 9.53
C PRO A 277 1.09 7.96 10.41
N PRO A 278 1.47 7.05 11.32
CA PRO A 278 0.58 6.63 12.40
C PRO A 278 0.34 7.77 13.39
N TYR A 279 -0.88 7.85 13.90
CA TYR A 279 -1.33 8.76 14.94
C TYR A 279 -1.72 8.00 16.22
N PRO A 280 -1.97 8.68 17.36
CA PRO A 280 -2.45 8.01 18.57
C PRO A 280 -3.72 7.17 18.37
N ALA A 281 -4.58 7.52 17.42
CA ALA A 281 -5.75 6.73 17.04
C ALA A 281 -5.40 5.37 16.42
N ASP A 282 -4.19 5.24 15.85
CA ASP A 282 -3.69 4.04 15.17
C ASP A 282 -2.96 3.08 16.11
N ILE A 283 -2.92 3.34 17.42
CA ILE A 283 -2.38 2.42 18.41
C ILE A 283 -2.89 0.98 18.25
N PRO A 284 -4.20 0.72 18.03
CA PRO A 284 -4.69 -0.64 17.80
C PRO A 284 -4.03 -1.32 16.60
N MET A 285 -3.69 -0.56 15.55
CA MET A 285 -2.98 -1.09 14.38
C MET A 285 -1.50 -1.36 14.69
N LEU A 286 -0.81 -0.44 15.40
CA LEU A 286 0.57 -0.66 15.83
C LEU A 286 0.70 -1.87 16.77
N GLN A 287 -0.28 -2.09 17.65
CA GLN A 287 -0.33 -3.26 18.52
C GLN A 287 -0.50 -4.56 17.73
N ARG A 288 -1.28 -4.51 16.66
CA ARG A 288 -1.64 -5.65 15.83
C ARG A 288 -0.49 -6.19 14.98
N LEU A 289 0.45 -5.34 14.58
CA LEU A 289 1.58 -5.76 13.72
C LEU A 289 2.36 -6.96 14.28
N LEU A 290 2.54 -7.04 15.61
CA LEU A 290 3.23 -8.17 16.26
C LEU A 290 2.43 -9.49 16.23
N ARG A 291 1.12 -9.42 15.99
CA ARG A 291 0.22 -10.58 15.98
C ARG A 291 0.05 -11.18 14.60
N LEU A 292 0.27 -10.40 13.55
CA LEU A 292 0.21 -10.86 12.18
C LEU A 292 1.34 -11.84 11.90
N ASP A 293 1.03 -12.98 11.29
CA ASP A 293 2.01 -13.96 10.83
C ASP A 293 2.40 -13.64 9.38
N GLY A 294 3.65 -13.16 9.20
CA GLY A 294 4.18 -12.81 7.88
C GLY A 294 4.20 -13.98 6.90
N ASP A 295 4.30 -15.22 7.37
CA ASP A 295 4.41 -16.41 6.52
C ASP A 295 3.04 -16.75 5.97
N VAL A 296 2.03 -16.75 6.84
CA VAL A 296 0.62 -16.93 6.47
C VAL A 296 0.16 -15.81 5.54
N LEU A 297 0.53 -14.56 5.82
CA LEU A 297 0.24 -13.43 4.94
C LEU A 297 0.94 -13.56 3.58
N GLY A 298 2.18 -14.06 3.57
CA GLY A 298 2.97 -14.28 2.35
C GLY A 298 2.33 -15.33 1.45
N GLU A 299 1.96 -16.48 2.00
CA GLU A 299 1.26 -17.55 1.28
C GLU A 299 -0.09 -17.08 0.72
N ALA A 300 -0.86 -16.33 1.53
CA ALA A 300 -2.13 -15.75 1.09
C ALA A 300 -1.93 -14.73 -0.03
N TRP A 301 -0.87 -13.92 0.06
CA TRP A 301 -0.53 -12.96 -0.98
C TRP A 301 -0.12 -13.62 -2.29
N ASP A 302 0.74 -14.63 -2.25
CA ASP A 302 1.20 -15.36 -3.44
C ASP A 302 0.00 -16.00 -4.15
N HIS A 303 -0.95 -16.54 -3.38
CA HIS A 303 -2.22 -17.02 -3.91
C HIS A 303 -3.00 -15.91 -4.62
N LEU A 304 -3.17 -14.75 -3.97
CA LEU A 304 -3.89 -13.60 -4.55
C LEU A 304 -3.22 -13.10 -5.84
N ALA A 305 -1.89 -12.99 -5.85
CA ALA A 305 -1.12 -12.60 -7.02
C ALA A 305 -1.34 -13.58 -8.18
N HIS A 306 -1.35 -14.89 -7.90
CA HIS A 306 -1.62 -15.90 -8.90
C HIS A 306 -3.05 -15.78 -9.47
N LEU A 307 -4.07 -15.57 -8.62
CA LEU A 307 -5.44 -15.35 -9.09
C LEU A 307 -5.56 -14.08 -9.94
N TYR A 308 -4.85 -13.01 -9.55
CA TYR A 308 -4.80 -11.77 -10.32
C TYR A 308 -4.23 -12.00 -11.72
N GLU A 309 -3.09 -12.69 -11.82
CA GLU A 309 -2.45 -13.03 -13.09
C GLU A 309 -3.38 -13.88 -13.96
N GLN A 310 -3.96 -14.95 -13.41
CA GLN A 310 -4.86 -15.83 -14.15
C GLN A 310 -6.08 -15.09 -14.71
N GLU A 311 -6.66 -14.16 -13.95
CA GLU A 311 -7.87 -13.45 -14.35
C GLU A 311 -7.58 -12.32 -15.35
N PHE A 312 -6.57 -11.48 -15.07
CA PHE A 312 -6.35 -10.23 -15.79
C PHE A 312 -5.15 -10.24 -16.73
N GLN A 313 -4.18 -11.14 -16.53
CA GLN A 313 -2.93 -11.21 -17.31
C GLN A 313 -2.53 -12.67 -17.65
N PRO A 314 -3.44 -13.49 -18.19
CA PRO A 314 -3.14 -14.89 -18.45
C PRO A 314 -2.05 -15.00 -19.54
N LYS A 315 -0.97 -15.74 -19.23
CA LYS A 315 0.12 -16.01 -20.19
C LYS A 315 -0.37 -16.89 -21.33
N HIS A 316 -1.25 -17.84 -21.02
CA HIS A 316 -1.86 -18.74 -21.99
C HIS A 316 -3.36 -18.89 -21.76
N ARG A 317 -4.10 -19.29 -22.81
CA ARG A 317 -5.55 -19.48 -22.74
C ARG A 317 -5.99 -20.54 -21.72
N HIS A 318 -5.13 -21.53 -21.44
CA HIS A 318 -5.43 -22.56 -20.43
C HIS A 318 -5.24 -22.07 -19.00
N ASP A 319 -4.50 -20.98 -18.79
CA ASP A 319 -4.29 -20.34 -17.48
C ASP A 319 -5.37 -19.29 -17.18
N GLN A 320 -6.33 -19.07 -18.09
CA GLN A 320 -7.37 -18.09 -17.91
C GLN A 320 -8.28 -18.48 -16.74
N GLY A 321 -8.18 -17.69 -15.67
CA GLY A 321 -9.05 -17.77 -14.51
C GLY A 321 -10.48 -17.34 -14.84
N ARG A 322 -11.44 -17.85 -14.06
CA ARG A 322 -12.85 -17.43 -14.13
C ARG A 322 -12.96 -15.95 -13.74
N PRO A 323 -13.77 -15.14 -14.44
CA PRO A 323 -14.08 -13.77 -14.00
C PRO A 323 -14.59 -13.73 -12.55
N GLY A 324 -14.02 -12.83 -11.75
CA GLY A 324 -14.29 -12.67 -10.32
C GLY A 324 -13.49 -13.58 -9.39
N SER A 325 -12.63 -14.47 -9.91
CA SER A 325 -11.79 -15.35 -9.09
C SER A 325 -10.88 -14.60 -8.10
N PHE A 326 -10.24 -13.52 -8.55
CA PHE A 326 -9.38 -12.70 -7.72
C PHE A 326 -10.17 -12.00 -6.60
N ARG A 327 -11.33 -11.43 -6.93
CA ARG A 327 -12.24 -10.81 -5.97
C ARG A 327 -12.74 -11.81 -4.92
N ASP A 328 -13.13 -13.00 -5.36
CA ASP A 328 -13.60 -14.05 -4.46
C ASP A 328 -12.45 -14.52 -3.55
N GLY A 329 -11.21 -14.53 -4.04
CA GLY A 329 -9.99 -14.75 -3.24
C GLY A 329 -9.78 -13.68 -2.17
N LEU A 330 -9.95 -12.39 -2.50
CA LEU A 330 -9.88 -11.31 -1.51
C LEU A 330 -10.95 -11.47 -0.42
N LEU A 331 -12.19 -11.77 -0.79
CA LEU A 331 -13.28 -12.00 0.18
C LEU A 331 -13.01 -13.19 1.09
N LYS A 332 -12.44 -14.27 0.54
CA LYS A 332 -12.02 -15.44 1.32
C LYS A 332 -10.99 -15.04 2.38
N PHE A 333 -9.93 -14.34 2.00
CA PHE A 333 -8.87 -13.99 2.95
C PHE A 333 -9.28 -12.90 3.95
N ILE A 334 -10.25 -12.04 3.62
CA ILE A 334 -10.90 -11.14 4.60
C ILE A 334 -11.59 -11.95 5.70
N ASP A 335 -12.20 -13.09 5.37
CA ASP A 335 -12.92 -13.93 6.33
C ASP A 335 -12.01 -14.88 7.10
N GLU A 336 -10.95 -15.39 6.47
CA GLU A 336 -10.09 -16.44 7.03
C GLU A 336 -8.89 -15.90 7.82
N LEU A 337 -8.34 -14.75 7.45
CA LEU A 337 -7.12 -14.25 8.08
C LEU A 337 -7.44 -13.48 9.36
N ASP A 338 -6.81 -13.93 10.44
CA ASP A 338 -6.93 -13.30 11.74
C ASP A 338 -6.44 -11.85 11.74
N HIS A 339 -6.92 -11.12 12.74
CA HIS A 339 -6.51 -9.74 12.99
C HIS A 339 -6.67 -8.82 11.77
N HIS A 340 -7.64 -9.09 10.89
CA HIS A 340 -7.86 -8.33 9.66
C HIS A 340 -6.66 -8.39 8.68
N GLY A 341 -5.93 -9.50 8.64
CA GLY A 341 -4.87 -9.70 7.66
C GLY A 341 -5.36 -9.56 6.21
N GLY A 342 -6.58 -10.04 5.92
CA GLY A 342 -7.19 -9.92 4.59
C GLY A 342 -7.53 -8.48 4.20
N ASP A 343 -7.89 -7.62 5.16
CA ASP A 343 -8.05 -6.20 4.91
C ASP A 343 -6.75 -5.58 4.41
N LEU A 344 -5.64 -5.87 5.11
CA LEU A 344 -4.32 -5.33 4.78
C LEU A 344 -3.83 -5.79 3.41
N LEU A 345 -4.06 -7.07 3.07
CA LEU A 345 -3.75 -7.58 1.73
C LEU A 345 -4.63 -6.94 0.65
N THR A 346 -5.89 -6.61 0.96
CA THR A 346 -6.77 -5.88 0.04
C THR A 346 -6.27 -4.45 -0.20
N ILE A 347 -5.78 -3.78 0.84
CA ILE A 347 -5.19 -2.43 0.73
C ILE A 347 -3.88 -2.51 -0.06
N ARG A 348 -3.02 -3.51 0.19
CA ARG A 348 -1.82 -3.77 -0.61
C ARG A 348 -2.16 -4.01 -2.08
N ALA A 349 -3.17 -4.83 -2.36
CA ALA A 349 -3.65 -5.11 -3.71
C ALA A 349 -4.07 -3.85 -4.47
N PHE A 350 -4.65 -2.85 -3.79
CA PHE A 350 -4.96 -1.57 -4.40
C PHE A 350 -3.71 -0.87 -4.94
N PHE A 351 -2.61 -0.86 -4.21
CA PHE A 351 -1.35 -0.23 -4.65
C PHE A 351 -0.56 -1.08 -5.64
N GLU A 352 -0.62 -2.41 -5.53
CA GLU A 352 0.11 -3.32 -6.41
C GLU A 352 -0.55 -3.49 -7.78
N PHE A 353 -1.86 -3.72 -7.79
CA PHE A 353 -2.54 -4.25 -8.97
C PHE A 353 -3.31 -3.15 -9.71
N PRO A 354 -3.00 -2.88 -10.99
CA PRO A 354 -3.62 -1.78 -11.74
C PRO A 354 -5.15 -1.88 -11.86
N LYS A 355 -5.72 -3.09 -11.83
CA LYS A 355 -7.18 -3.32 -11.94
C LYS A 355 -7.92 -3.17 -10.62
N VAL A 356 -7.21 -3.04 -9.51
CA VAL A 356 -7.79 -2.88 -8.18
C VAL A 356 -7.89 -1.39 -7.89
N ASP A 357 -8.83 -0.72 -8.55
CA ASP A 357 -9.07 0.71 -8.40
C ASP A 357 -10.13 1.01 -7.31
N ARG A 358 -10.48 2.29 -7.15
CA ARG A 358 -11.49 2.73 -6.17
C ARG A 358 -12.84 2.06 -6.42
N LEU A 359 -13.22 1.86 -7.68
CA LEU A 359 -14.49 1.24 -8.06
C LEU A 359 -14.49 -0.25 -7.69
N PHE A 360 -13.38 -0.95 -7.92
CA PHE A 360 -13.20 -2.34 -7.52
C PHE A 360 -13.38 -2.49 -6.01
N ILE A 361 -12.72 -1.65 -5.20
CA ILE A 361 -12.86 -1.68 -3.73
C ILE A 361 -14.30 -1.36 -3.31
N LYS A 362 -14.96 -0.39 -3.93
CA LYS A 362 -16.37 -0.07 -3.69
C LYS A 362 -17.28 -1.28 -3.93
N GLN A 363 -17.09 -1.98 -5.05
CA GLN A 363 -17.86 -3.18 -5.39
C GLN A 363 -17.57 -4.33 -4.42
N LEU A 364 -16.31 -4.52 -4.03
CA LEU A 364 -15.90 -5.50 -3.03
C LEU A 364 -16.62 -5.24 -1.70
N ILE A 365 -16.59 -4.00 -1.19
CA ILE A 365 -17.28 -3.60 0.06
C ILE A 365 -18.79 -3.86 -0.02
N GLN A 366 -19.42 -3.59 -1.17
CA GLN A 366 -20.84 -3.85 -1.36
C GLN A 366 -21.22 -5.33 -1.25
N MET A 367 -20.28 -6.24 -1.57
CA MET A 367 -20.47 -7.69 -1.45
C MET A 367 -20.29 -8.23 -0.03
N MET A 368 -19.67 -7.46 0.87
CA MET A 368 -19.34 -7.92 2.23
C MET A 368 -20.54 -7.99 3.16
N GLY A 369 -21.61 -7.24 2.89
CA GLY A 369 -22.78 -7.17 3.77
C GLY A 369 -23.93 -6.32 3.23
N ARG A 370 -25.10 -6.45 3.84
CA ARG A 370 -26.34 -5.74 3.47
C ARG A 370 -26.46 -4.38 4.13
N SER A 371 -25.81 -4.19 5.27
CA SER A 371 -25.77 -2.91 6.00
C SER A 371 -24.34 -2.42 6.20
N ASP A 372 -24.16 -1.11 6.40
CA ASP A 372 -22.84 -0.52 6.66
C ASP A 372 -22.23 -1.04 7.96
N LYS A 373 -23.07 -1.35 8.96
CA LYS A 373 -22.61 -1.97 10.21
C LYS A 373 -22.02 -3.36 9.98
N GLU A 374 -22.68 -4.21 9.17
CA GLU A 374 -22.16 -5.54 8.84
C GLU A 374 -20.82 -5.44 8.10
N ARG A 375 -20.73 -4.53 7.12
CA ARG A 375 -19.50 -4.29 6.36
C ARG A 375 -18.37 -3.82 7.28
N MET A 376 -18.64 -2.85 8.14
CA MET A 376 -17.66 -2.30 9.10
C MET A 376 -17.16 -3.34 10.10
N MET A 377 -18.01 -4.28 10.54
CA MET A 377 -17.54 -5.37 11.41
C MET A 377 -16.65 -6.36 10.65
N ARG A 378 -16.90 -6.57 9.36
CA ARG A 378 -16.20 -7.57 8.55
C ARG A 378 -14.84 -7.09 8.04
N ALA A 379 -14.76 -5.88 7.49
CA ALA A 379 -13.53 -5.33 6.93
C ALA A 379 -13.33 -3.84 7.31
N PRO A 380 -13.14 -3.55 8.61
CA PRO A 380 -13.07 -2.17 9.10
C PRO A 380 -11.92 -1.36 8.48
N LEU A 381 -10.76 -1.98 8.22
CA LEU A 381 -9.60 -1.24 7.72
C LEU A 381 -9.77 -0.89 6.24
N VAL A 382 -10.29 -1.82 5.43
CA VAL A 382 -10.58 -1.55 4.01
C VAL A 382 -11.62 -0.45 3.85
N ILE A 383 -12.64 -0.43 4.72
CA ILE A 383 -13.70 0.57 4.67
C ILE A 383 -13.17 1.95 5.06
N ASN A 384 -12.39 2.04 6.13
CA ASN A 384 -11.75 3.30 6.52
C ASN A 384 -10.83 3.81 5.41
N PHE A 385 -9.98 2.93 4.88
CA PHE A 385 -9.12 3.25 3.73
C PHE A 385 -9.92 3.78 2.53
N TYR A 386 -11.00 3.10 2.14
CA TYR A 386 -11.85 3.54 1.03
C TYR A 386 -12.50 4.92 1.27
N ASN A 387 -12.87 5.22 2.51
CA ASN A 387 -13.44 6.51 2.89
C ASN A 387 -12.40 7.65 2.84
N ASP A 388 -11.14 7.33 3.13
CA ASP A 388 -10.02 8.27 3.13
C ASP A 388 -9.42 8.48 1.73
N LEU A 389 -9.72 7.60 0.76
CA LEU A 389 -9.29 7.79 -0.62
C LEU A 389 -9.85 9.12 -1.20
N PRO A 390 -9.07 9.83 -2.04
CA PRO A 390 -9.55 11.02 -2.76
C PRO A 390 -10.81 10.74 -3.58
N LYS A 391 -11.75 11.68 -3.58
CA LYS A 391 -13.04 11.56 -4.29
C LYS A 391 -12.92 11.90 -5.76
#